data_AF-A0A7S1YIH6-F1
#
_entry.id   AF-A0A7S1YIH6-F1
#
_cell.length_a   1.000
_cell.length_b   1.000
_cell.length_c   1.000
_cell.angle_alpha   90.00
_cell.angle_beta   90.00
_cell.angle_gamma   90.00
#
_symmetry.space_group_name_H-M   'P 1'
#
loop_
_entity.id
_entity.type
_entity.pdbx_description
1 polymer ?
#
loop_
_entity_poly.entity_id
_entity_poly.type
_entity_poly.pdbx_seq_one_letter_code
_entity_poly.pdbx_strand_id
1 'polypeptide(L)'
;EKAANAQSLSTQLSTLLSSSANERNEPSLEELAELLTEDQRTDVRNMRSDPRLYERMVESIAPAIFGHKEVKRGILLMLLGGVHKTTAEGIKLRGDVNVCIVGDPSTAKSQF
;
A
#
# COMPACT_ATOMS: atom_id res chain seq x y z
N GLU A 1 -13.61 7.31 20.90
CA GLU A 1 -14.02 8.04 19.67
C GLU A 1 -13.07 7.90 18.48
N LYS A 2 -11.75 8.06 18.59
CA LYS A 2 -10.82 8.00 17.42
C LYS A 2 -10.86 6.69 16.60
N ALA A 3 -11.07 5.53 17.24
CA ALA A 3 -11.08 4.23 16.55
C ALA A 3 -12.31 4.01 15.64
N ALA A 4 -13.47 4.56 16.02
CA ALA A 4 -14.70 4.45 15.23
C ALA A 4 -14.62 5.28 13.93
N ASN A 5 -13.94 6.43 13.98
CA ASN A 5 -13.76 7.31 12.83
C ASN A 5 -12.78 6.70 11.79
N ALA A 6 -11.74 6.01 12.24
CA ALA A 6 -10.79 5.31 11.36
C ALA A 6 -11.43 4.12 10.64
N GLN A 7 -12.28 3.34 11.33
CA GLN A 7 -13.05 2.24 10.73
C GLN A 7 -14.13 2.75 9.75
N SER A 8 -14.74 3.90 10.02
CA SER A 8 -15.67 4.54 9.10
C SER A 8 -14.98 5.00 7.81
N LEU A 9 -13.81 5.63 7.92
CA LEU A 9 -13.00 6.07 6.77
C LEU A 9 -12.43 4.90 5.96
N SER A 10 -11.96 3.82 6.60
CA SER A 10 -11.51 2.63 5.86
C SER A 10 -12.66 1.98 5.09
N THR A 11 -13.86 1.97 5.69
CA THR A 11 -15.07 1.46 5.04
C THR A 11 -15.50 2.38 3.89
N GLN A 12 -15.43 3.70 4.06
CA GLN A 12 -15.73 4.69 3.01
C GLN A 12 -14.73 4.65 1.86
N LEU A 13 -13.42 4.57 2.14
CA LEU A 13 -12.36 4.39 1.14
C LEU A 13 -12.53 3.08 0.37
N SER A 14 -12.78 1.96 1.06
CA SER A 14 -13.02 0.67 0.41
C SER A 14 -14.30 0.65 -0.43
N THR A 15 -15.34 1.35 0.00
CA THR A 15 -16.63 1.46 -0.71
C THR A 15 -16.52 2.37 -1.93
N LEU A 16 -15.71 3.43 -1.88
CA LEU A 16 -15.40 4.28 -3.05
C LEU A 16 -14.47 3.58 -4.05
N LEU A 17 -13.46 2.86 -3.57
CA LEU A 17 -12.58 2.05 -4.43
C LEU A 17 -13.34 0.91 -5.14
N SER A 18 -14.35 0.34 -4.48
CA SER A 18 -15.17 -0.74 -5.05
C SER A 18 -16.35 -0.24 -5.90
N SER A 19 -16.93 0.92 -5.61
CA SER A 19 -18.00 1.51 -6.43
C SER A 19 -17.50 2.11 -7.74
N SER A 20 -16.24 2.57 -7.78
CA SER A 20 -15.59 3.09 -8.99
C SER A 20 -15.07 2.02 -9.96
N ALA A 21 -15.28 0.73 -9.67
CA ALA A 21 -14.91 -0.36 -10.59
C ALA A 21 -15.73 -0.36 -11.90
N ASN A 22 -16.74 0.51 -12.05
CA ASN A 22 -17.63 0.52 -13.21
C ASN A 22 -17.37 1.64 -14.25
N GLU A 23 -16.59 2.69 -13.97
CA GLU A 23 -16.11 3.63 -15.00
C GLU A 23 -14.71 4.14 -14.65
N ARG A 24 -13.80 4.09 -15.63
CA ARG A 24 -12.36 4.40 -15.52
C ARG A 24 -12.07 5.86 -15.18
N ASN A 25 -12.28 6.27 -13.93
CA ASN A 25 -11.70 7.49 -13.41
C ASN A 25 -11.06 7.17 -12.05
N GLU A 26 -9.78 6.81 -12.12
CA GLU A 26 -8.96 6.65 -10.92
C GLU A 26 -8.87 8.04 -10.26
N PRO A 27 -9.29 8.20 -9.00
CA PRO A 27 -9.32 9.50 -8.37
C PRO A 27 -7.91 10.10 -8.38
N SER A 28 -7.83 11.37 -8.76
CA SER A 28 -6.56 12.09 -8.77
C SER A 28 -5.94 12.14 -7.37
N LEU A 29 -4.62 12.31 -7.32
CA LEU A 29 -3.92 12.38 -6.03
C LEU A 29 -4.43 13.55 -5.18
N GLU A 30 -4.81 14.64 -5.84
CA GLU A 30 -5.41 15.83 -5.24
C GLU A 30 -6.78 15.53 -4.62
N GLU A 31 -7.67 14.83 -5.33
CA GLU A 31 -8.99 14.43 -4.80
C GLU A 31 -8.85 13.49 -3.60
N LEU A 32 -7.91 12.55 -3.63
CA LEU A 32 -7.62 11.68 -2.49
C LEU A 32 -7.07 12.46 -1.28
N ALA A 33 -6.23 13.47 -1.52
CA ALA A 33 -5.70 14.31 -0.47
C ALA A 33 -6.79 15.17 0.19
N GLU A 34 -7.81 15.58 -0.57
CA GLU A 34 -8.95 16.35 -0.08
C GLU A 34 -9.82 15.57 0.92
N LEU A 35 -9.87 14.24 0.81
CA LEU A 35 -10.60 13.35 1.73
C LEU A 35 -9.95 13.19 3.11
N LEU A 36 -8.67 13.56 3.25
CA LEU A 36 -7.95 13.46 4.51
C LEU A 36 -8.27 14.63 5.44
N THR A 37 -8.47 14.35 6.73
CA THR A 37 -8.58 15.41 7.75
C THR A 37 -7.24 16.12 7.94
N GLU A 38 -7.25 17.34 8.50
CA GLU A 38 -6.02 18.09 8.79
C GLU A 38 -5.05 17.32 9.71
N ASP A 39 -5.58 16.59 10.70
CA ASP A 39 -4.80 15.72 11.57
C ASP A 39 -4.11 14.61 10.76
N GLN A 40 -4.84 13.94 9.87
CA GLN A 40 -4.29 12.88 9.02
C GLN A 40 -3.24 13.40 8.04
N ARG A 41 -3.45 14.58 7.45
CA ARG A 41 -2.46 15.24 6.60
C ARG A 41 -1.18 15.54 7.38
N THR A 42 -1.32 15.97 8.62
CA THR A 42 -0.19 16.23 9.52
C THR A 42 0.55 14.95 9.85
N ASP A 43 -0.16 13.87 10.15
CA ASP A 43 0.41 12.55 10.41
C ASP A 43 1.20 12.03 9.19
N VAL A 44 0.66 12.16 7.98
CA VAL A 44 1.36 11.78 6.74
C VAL A 44 2.64 12.60 6.53
N ARG A 45 2.60 13.91 6.78
CA ARG A 45 3.79 14.78 6.70
C ARG A 45 4.85 14.37 7.72
N ASN A 46 4.44 14.02 8.94
CA ASN A 46 5.33 13.55 10.01
C ASN A 46 5.93 12.18 9.69
N MET A 47 5.15 11.27 9.10
CA MET A 47 5.65 9.97 8.65
C MET A 47 6.71 10.15 7.57
N ARG A 48 6.48 11.05 6.61
CA ARG A 48 7.44 11.34 5.53
C ARG A 48 8.81 11.80 6.05
N SER A 49 8.86 12.52 7.17
CA SER A 49 10.12 13.00 7.75
C SER A 49 10.82 12.00 8.66
N ASP A 50 10.21 10.85 8.97
CA ASP A 50 10.82 9.80 9.81
C ASP A 50 11.92 9.06 9.02
N PRO A 51 13.20 9.10 9.46
CA PRO A 51 14.30 8.39 8.81
C PRO A 51 14.12 6.86 8.81
N ARG A 52 13.30 6.33 9.73
CA ARG A 52 13.02 4.89 9.86
C ARG A 52 11.68 4.49 9.24
N LEU A 53 11.05 5.37 8.46
CA LEU A 53 9.74 5.10 7.84
C LEU A 53 9.72 3.75 7.11
N TYR A 54 10.77 3.46 6.33
CA TYR A 54 10.87 2.20 5.59
C TYR A 54 10.83 0.98 6.51
N GLU A 55 11.62 0.97 7.58
CA GLU A 55 11.66 -0.13 8.55
C GLU A 55 10.31 -0.30 9.26
N ARG A 56 9.68 0.81 9.65
CA ARG A 56 8.37 0.81 10.30
C ARG A 56 7.28 0.26 9.37
N MET A 57 7.31 0.61 8.09
CA MET A 57 6.39 0.05 7.09
C MET A 57 6.61 -1.46 6.94
N VAL A 58 7.86 -1.92 6.86
CA VAL A 58 8.18 -3.35 6.76
C VAL A 58 7.69 -4.12 7.99
N GLU A 59 7.85 -3.55 9.19
CA GLU A 59 7.38 -4.17 10.43
C GLU A 59 5.85 -4.20 10.54
N SER A 60 5.15 -3.28 9.88
CA SER A 60 3.69 -3.29 9.80
C SER A 60 3.12 -4.36 8.86
N ILE A 61 3.92 -4.92 7.96
CA ILE A 61 3.52 -6.01 7.07
C ILE A 61 3.54 -7.35 7.82
N ALA A 62 2.42 -8.08 7.77
CA ALA A 62 2.24 -9.38 8.43
C ALA A 62 2.81 -9.40 9.86
N PRO A 63 2.30 -8.54 10.77
CA PRO A 63 2.91 -8.33 12.09
C PRO A 63 2.86 -9.58 12.98
N ALA A 64 1.96 -10.52 12.68
CA ALA A 64 1.87 -11.81 13.37
C ALA A 64 3.06 -12.75 13.06
N ILE A 65 3.80 -12.50 11.98
CA ILE A 65 4.95 -13.33 11.58
C ILE A 65 6.24 -12.67 12.06
N PHE A 66 6.96 -13.37 12.92
CA PHE A 66 8.26 -12.93 13.42
C PHE A 66 9.36 -13.12 12.36
N GLY A 67 10.26 -12.15 12.23
CA GLY A 67 11.41 -12.23 11.32
C GLY A 67 11.08 -11.96 9.85
N HIS A 68 11.81 -12.64 8.95
CA HIS A 68 11.67 -12.56 7.49
C HIS A 68 11.56 -11.13 6.91
N LYS A 69 12.34 -10.19 7.45
CA LYS A 69 12.27 -8.77 7.04
C LYS A 69 12.45 -8.57 5.54
N GLU A 70 13.32 -9.35 4.89
CA GLU A 70 13.52 -9.27 3.43
C GLU A 70 12.29 -9.70 2.62
N VAL A 71 11.56 -10.74 3.06
CA VAL A 71 10.32 -11.17 2.41
C VAL A 71 9.26 -10.09 2.57
N LYS A 72 9.12 -9.52 3.77
CA LYS A 72 8.20 -8.41 4.05
C LYS A 72 8.52 -7.16 3.24
N ARG A 73 9.81 -6.84 3.02
CA ARG A 73 10.24 -5.77 2.10
C ARG A 73 9.80 -6.04 0.68
N GLY A 74 9.95 -7.26 0.19
CA GLY A 74 9.48 -7.65 -1.16
C GLY A 74 7.96 -7.49 -1.32
N ILE A 75 7.19 -7.91 -0.31
CA ILE A 75 5.72 -7.74 -0.28
C ILE A 75 5.34 -6.25 -0.23
N LEU A 76 6.04 -5.45 0.59
CA LEU A 76 5.80 -4.00 0.67
C LEU A 76 6.02 -3.33 -0.70
N LEU A 77 7.09 -3.67 -1.41
CA LEU A 77 7.35 -3.16 -2.74
C LEU A 77 6.30 -3.63 -3.77
N MET A 78 5.80 -4.86 -3.62
CA MET A 78 4.70 -5.35 -4.45
C MET A 78 3.41 -4.54 -4.24
N LEU A 79 3.08 -4.19 -2.99
CA LEU A 79 1.90 -3.38 -2.67
C LEU A 79 2.01 -1.93 -3.15
N LEU A 80 3.22 -1.35 -3.09
CA LEU A 80 3.49 -0.03 -3.62
C LEU A 80 3.53 -0.02 -5.16
N GLY A 81 3.89 -1.15 -5.76
CA GLY A 81 4.02 -1.31 -7.20
C GLY A 81 5.15 -0.46 -7.79
N GLY A 82 4.96 -0.05 -9.03
CA GLY A 82 5.90 0.78 -9.76
C GLY A 82 5.23 1.58 -10.87
N VAL A 83 6.00 2.41 -11.55
CA VAL A 83 5.47 3.34 -12.55
C VAL A 83 5.46 2.66 -13.92
N HIS A 84 4.28 2.57 -14.53
CA HIS A 84 4.16 2.18 -15.93
C HIS A 84 4.81 3.21 -16.83
N LYS A 85 5.61 2.75 -17.79
CA LYS A 85 6.31 3.62 -18.73
C LYS A 85 6.00 3.20 -20.15
N THR A 86 6.05 4.15 -21.06
CA THR A 86 5.93 3.89 -22.49
C THR A 86 7.23 4.34 -23.14
N THR A 87 7.83 3.46 -23.95
CA THR A 87 9.03 3.80 -24.73
C THR A 87 8.67 4.77 -25.86
N ALA A 88 9.67 5.43 -26.44
CA ALA A 88 9.46 6.30 -27.60
C ALA A 88 8.84 5.56 -28.80
N GLU A 89 9.01 4.23 -28.85
CA GLU A 89 8.47 3.32 -29.88
C GLU A 89 7.04 2.84 -29.58
N GLY A 90 6.42 3.31 -28.49
CA GLY A 90 5.04 2.97 -28.12
C GLY A 90 4.87 1.67 -27.33
N ILE A 91 5.96 0.97 -27.01
CA ILE A 91 5.92 -0.26 -26.20
C ILE A 91 5.64 0.10 -24.74
N LYS A 92 4.61 -0.52 -24.16
CA LYS A 92 4.24 -0.39 -22.74
C LYS A 92 5.12 -1.30 -21.87
N LEU A 93 5.83 -0.70 -20.92
CA LEU A 93 6.61 -1.40 -19.91
C LEU A 93 5.77 -1.60 -18.65
N ARG A 94 5.86 -2.81 -18.09
CA ARG A 94 5.17 -3.18 -16.86
C ARG A 94 5.76 -2.44 -15.66
N GLY A 95 4.90 -1.80 -14.86
CA GLY A 95 5.26 -1.17 -13.58
C GLY A 95 5.05 -2.08 -12.38
N ASP A 96 4.18 -3.08 -12.48
CA ASP A 96 3.84 -3.95 -11.36
C ASP A 96 4.88 -5.04 -11.11
N VAL A 97 5.01 -5.41 -9.84
CA VAL A 97 5.89 -6.48 -9.37
C VAL A 97 5.04 -7.70 -9.03
N ASN A 98 5.47 -8.90 -9.46
CA ASN A 98 4.91 -10.17 -9.00
C ASN A 98 5.91 -10.85 -8.07
N VAL A 99 5.43 -11.35 -6.93
CA VAL A 99 6.25 -12.09 -5.96
C VAL A 99 5.76 -13.53 -5.84
N CYS A 100 6.68 -14.48 -5.84
CA CYS A 100 6.42 -15.89 -5.52
C CYS A 100 7.26 -16.28 -4.31
N ILE A 101 6.59 -16.70 -3.22
CA ILE A 101 7.25 -17.12 -1.98
C ILE A 101 7.34 -18.64 -1.97
N VAL A 102 8.56 -19.17 -1.98
CA VAL A 102 8.85 -20.62 -1.95
C VAL A 102 9.66 -20.95 -0.71
N GLY A 103 9.38 -22.10 -0.10
CA GLY A 103 10.10 -22.57 1.08
C GLY A 103 9.42 -23.77 1.73
N ASP A 104 10.08 -24.32 2.75
CA ASP A 104 9.66 -25.55 3.44
C ASP A 104 8.24 -25.48 3.99
N PRO A 105 7.52 -26.61 4.11
CA PRO A 105 6.22 -26.63 4.80
C PRO A 105 6.34 -26.01 6.21
N SER A 106 5.25 -25.41 6.69
CA SER A 106 5.17 -24.78 8.03
C SER A 106 5.96 -23.47 8.24
N THR A 107 6.45 -22.82 7.19
CA THR A 107 7.13 -21.50 7.24
C THR A 107 6.20 -20.28 7.12
N ALA A 108 4.92 -20.42 7.51
CA ALA A 108 3.90 -19.35 7.48
C ALA A 108 3.67 -18.66 6.12
N LYS A 109 4.14 -19.23 4.99
CA LYS A 109 4.01 -18.65 3.63
C LYS A 109 2.58 -18.19 3.27
N SER A 110 1.56 -18.91 3.72
CA SER A 110 0.14 -18.60 3.44
C SER A 110 -0.47 -17.54 4.37
N GLN A 111 0.27 -17.09 5.37
CA GLN A 111 -0.16 -16.08 6.35
C GLN A 111 0.53 -14.72 6.14
N PHE A 112 1.49 -14.65 5.20
CA PHE A 112 2.06 -13.40 4.71
C PHE A 112 1.04 -12.67 3.84
#